data_AF-A0A9E3JBV0-F1
#
_entry.id   AF-A0A9E3JBV0-F1
#
_cell.length_a   1.000
_cell.length_b   1.000
_cell.length_c   1.000
_cell.angle_alpha   90.00
_cell.angle_beta   90.00
_cell.angle_gamma   90.00
#
_symmetry.space_group_name_H-M   'P 1'
#
loop_
_entity.id
_entity.type
_entity.pdbx_description
1 polymer ?
#
loop_
_entity_poly.entity_id
_entity_poly.type
_entity_poly.pdbx_seq_one_letter_code
_entity_poly.pdbx_strand_id
1 'polypeptide(L)' 'RKSAFHDFLGNNTPYTVTVGSGRAKVLRDGRAYDVNWKRAKATDGTEFTTKDGSRVNFAEGQVWIVFAKA' A
#
# COMPACT_ATOMS: atom_id res chain seq x y z
N ARG A 1 13.84 4.93 4.47
CA ARG A 1 15.01 4.23 5.04
C ARG A 1 15.71 3.48 3.91
N LYS A 2 17.05 3.38 3.91
CA LYS A 2 17.78 2.55 2.94
C LYS A 2 17.74 1.07 3.35
N SER A 3 17.91 0.17 2.39
CA SER A 3 18.08 -1.26 2.68
C SER A 3 19.45 -1.53 3.28
N ALA A 4 19.55 -2.58 4.09
CA ALA A 4 20.85 -3.13 4.50
C ALA A 4 21.45 -4.07 3.43
N PHE A 5 20.63 -4.51 2.47
CA PHE A 5 21.03 -5.45 1.43
C PHE A 5 21.56 -4.74 0.19
N HIS A 6 22.46 -5.43 -0.51
CA HIS A 6 23.10 -4.99 -1.74
C HIS A 6 23.07 -6.12 -2.77
N ASP A 7 23.04 -5.78 -4.05
CA ASP A 7 23.22 -6.76 -5.12
C ASP A 7 24.69 -7.21 -5.22
N PHE A 8 24.97 -8.16 -6.11
CA PHE A 8 26.32 -8.71 -6.31
C PHE A 8 27.34 -7.66 -6.77
N LEU A 9 26.91 -6.60 -7.44
CA LEU A 9 27.76 -5.50 -7.93
C LEU A 9 27.91 -4.38 -6.88
N GLY A 10 27.30 -4.53 -5.70
CA GLY A 10 27.35 -3.56 -4.60
C GLY A 10 26.27 -2.47 -4.63
N ASN A 11 25.30 -2.51 -5.54
CA ASN A 11 24.21 -1.53 -5.55
C ASN A 11 23.21 -1.81 -4.43
N ASN A 12 22.69 -0.77 -3.76
CA ASN A 12 21.71 -0.95 -2.70
C ASN A 12 20.40 -1.54 -3.23
N THR A 13 19.93 -2.63 -2.63
CA THR A 13 18.62 -3.21 -2.98
C THR A 13 17.50 -2.25 -2.54
N PRO A 14 16.49 -1.97 -3.38
CA PRO A 14 15.36 -1.13 -2.98
C PRO A 14 14.66 -1.65 -1.72
N TYR A 15 14.33 -0.75 -0.80
CA TYR A 15 13.54 -1.06 0.41
C TYR A 15 12.13 -0.49 0.29
N THR A 16 11.14 -1.36 0.20
CA THR A 16 9.72 -0.96 0.18
C THR A 16 9.22 -0.69 1.59
N VAL A 17 8.72 0.51 1.85
CA VAL A 17 8.12 0.89 3.13
C VAL A 17 6.63 0.59 3.09
N THR A 18 6.20 -0.48 3.75
CA THR A 18 4.79 -0.94 3.74
C THR A 18 4.06 -0.81 5.06
N VAL A 19 4.75 -0.41 6.13
CA VAL A 19 4.17 -0.11 7.45
C VAL A 19 4.10 1.41 7.60
N GLY A 20 2.95 1.91 8.03
CA GLY A 20 2.67 3.34 8.13
C GLY A 20 1.27 3.67 7.64
N SER A 21 1.13 4.85 7.06
CA SER A 21 -0.12 5.33 6.48
C SER A 21 0.17 6.25 5.29
N GLY A 22 -0.84 6.46 4.45
CA GLY A 22 -0.73 7.36 3.30
C GLY A 22 -2.01 7.43 2.49
N ARG A 23 -1.91 8.02 1.29
CA ARG A 23 -3.00 8.05 0.31
C ARG A 23 -2.87 6.89 -0.67
N ALA A 24 -3.99 6.41 -1.18
CA ALA A 24 -4.06 5.40 -2.23
C ALA A 24 -5.31 5.61 -3.09
N LYS A 25 -5.41 4.83 -4.18
CA LYS A 25 -6.65 4.66 -4.94
C LYS A 25 -7.08 3.20 -4.88
N VAL A 26 -8.36 2.96 -4.63
CA VAL A 26 -8.97 1.65 -4.85
C VAL A 26 -9.62 1.68 -6.23
N LEU A 27 -9.24 0.73 -7.09
CA LEU A 27 -9.81 0.56 -8.42
C LEU A 27 -10.76 -0.63 -8.39
N ARG A 28 -12.04 -0.38 -8.68
CA ARG A 28 -13.11 -1.38 -8.59
C ARG A 28 -14.31 -0.92 -9.40
N ASP A 29 -15.05 -1.87 -10.00
CA ASP A 29 -16.29 -1.60 -10.74
C ASP A 29 -16.12 -0.55 -11.85
N GLY A 30 -14.95 -0.52 -12.50
CA GLY A 30 -14.60 0.48 -13.52
C GLY A 30 -14.38 1.91 -12.99
N ARG A 31 -14.23 2.08 -11.67
CA ARG A 31 -14.11 3.38 -10.99
C ARG A 31 -12.87 3.45 -10.12
N ALA A 32 -12.43 4.67 -9.83
CA ALA A 32 -11.35 4.97 -8.90
C ALA A 32 -11.88 5.70 -7.67
N TYR A 33 -11.48 5.24 -6.49
CA TYR A 33 -11.88 5.80 -5.21
C TYR A 33 -10.64 6.29 -4.48
N ASP A 34 -10.60 7.59 -4.13
CA ASP A 34 -9.52 8.13 -3.29
C ASP A 34 -9.70 7.68 -1.84
N VAL A 35 -8.63 7.11 -1.29
CA VAL A 35 -8.65 6.54 0.06
C VAL A 35 -7.39 6.89 0.83
N ASN A 36 -7.48 6.78 2.15
CA ASN A 36 -6.34 6.65 3.03
C ASN A 36 -6.07 5.17 3.28
N TRP A 37 -4.80 4.80 3.41
CA TRP A 37 -4.41 3.48 3.89
C TRP A 37 -3.67 3.58 5.22
N LYS A 38 -3.78 2.55 6.05
CA LYS A 38 -3.03 2.40 7.29
C LYS A 38 -2.67 0.95 7.55
N ARG A 39 -1.42 0.71 7.90
CA ARG A 39 -0.90 -0.56 8.41
C ARG A 39 0.01 -0.26 9.59
N ALA A 40 -0.50 -0.41 10.82
CA ALA A 40 0.18 0.08 12.02
C ALA A 40 1.45 -0.72 12.35
N LYS A 41 1.41 -2.05 12.19
CA LYS A 41 2.55 -2.94 12.40
C LYS A 41 2.73 -3.90 11.22
N ALA A 42 3.92 -4.51 11.12
CA ALA A 42 4.22 -5.48 10.06
C ALA A 42 3.32 -6.71 10.10
N THR A 43 2.81 -7.10 11.28
CA THR A 43 1.89 -8.22 11.46
C THR A 43 0.42 -7.86 11.21
N ASP A 44 0.11 -6.57 11.06
CA ASP A 44 -1.26 -6.11 10.91
C ASP A 44 -1.69 -6.14 9.45
N GLY A 45 -2.99 -6.25 9.24
CA GLY A 45 -3.63 -5.99 7.95
C GLY A 45 -3.50 -4.52 7.53
N THR A 46 -3.78 -4.25 6.26
CA THR A 46 -3.84 -2.88 5.73
C THR A 46 -5.30 -2.47 5.63
N GLU A 47 -5.66 -1.40 6.33
CA GLU A 47 -6.99 -0.79 6.28
C GLU A 47 -7.04 0.27 5.19
N PHE A 48 -8.16 0.35 4.47
CA PHE A 48 -8.45 1.39 3.48
C PHE A 48 -9.73 2.12 3.87
N THR A 49 -9.66 3.44 3.97
CA THR A 49 -10.77 4.28 4.41
C THR A 49 -10.97 5.48 3.50
N THR A 50 -12.22 5.93 3.37
CA THR A 50 -12.57 7.21 2.76
C THR A 50 -12.04 8.37 3.60
N LYS A 51 -12.14 9.60 3.08
CA LYS A 51 -11.67 10.82 3.77
C LYS A 51 -12.37 11.06 5.11
N ASP A 52 -13.62 10.63 5.25
CA ASP A 52 -14.42 10.73 6.48
C ASP A 52 -14.18 9.55 7.45
N GLY A 53 -13.32 8.60 7.10
CA GLY A 53 -12.96 7.45 7.94
C GLY A 53 -13.79 6.19 7.73
N SER A 54 -14.81 6.22 6.87
CA SER A 54 -15.58 5.01 6.53
C SER A 54 -14.71 3.97 5.83
N ARG A 55 -14.94 2.68 6.11
CA ARG A 55 -14.19 1.58 5.45
C ARG A 55 -14.55 1.47 3.97
N VAL A 56 -13.54 1.22 3.14
CA VAL A 56 -13.71 0.93 1.71
C VAL A 56 -13.59 -0.56 1.47
N ASN A 57 -14.61 -1.14 0.84
CA ASN A 57 -14.64 -2.56 0.52
C ASN A 57 -14.04 -2.84 -0.86
N PHE A 58 -13.28 -3.92 -0.97
CA PHE A 58 -12.86 -4.46 -2.26
C PHE A 58 -14.01 -5.19 -2.96
N ALA A 59 -13.83 -5.50 -4.24
CA ALA A 59 -14.71 -6.42 -4.94
C ALA A 59 -14.42 -7.83 -4.43
N GLU A 60 -15.42 -8.72 -4.49
CA GLU A 60 -15.21 -10.13 -4.17
C GLU A 60 -14.23 -10.75 -5.18
N GLY A 61 -13.30 -11.56 -4.67
CA GLY A 61 -12.27 -12.24 -5.48
C GLY A 61 -10.86 -11.70 -5.26
N GLN A 62 -10.01 -11.87 -6.27
CA GLN A 62 -8.58 -11.56 -6.17
C GLN A 62 -8.33 -10.06 -6.09
N VAL A 63 -7.55 -9.65 -5.09
CA VAL A 63 -7.11 -8.26 -4.91
C VAL A 63 -5.64 -8.15 -5.33
N TRP A 64 -5.35 -7.17 -6.18
CA TRP A 64 -3.99 -6.80 -6.55
C TRP A 64 -3.57 -5.51 -5.84
N ILE A 65 -2.37 -5.52 -5.26
CA ILE A 65 -1.76 -4.34 -4.63
C ILE A 65 -0.56 -3.90 -5.46
N VAL A 66 -0.59 -2.66 -5.93
CA VAL A 66 0.50 -2.05 -6.70
C VAL A 66 1.11 -0.93 -5.89
N PHE A 67 2.41 -1.01 -5.63
CA PHE A 67 3.18 0.10 -5.09
C PHE A 67 3.61 1.01 -6.24
N ALA A 68 3.01 2.19 -6.31
CA ALA A 68 3.36 3.21 -7.28
C ALA A 68 4.18 4.32 -6.60
N LYS A 69 5.04 4.97 -7.38
CA LYS A 69 5.68 6.21 -6.95
C LYS A 69 4.60 7.30 -6.84
N ALA A 70 4.58 8.00 -5.72
CA ALA A 70 3.72 9.17 -5.51
C ALA A 70 4.24 10.38 -6.29
#